data_AF-A0A7J3ENR1-F1
#
_entry.id   AF-A0A7J3ENR1-F1
#
_cell.length_a   1.000
_cell.length_b   1.000
_cell.length_c   1.000
_cell.angle_alpha   90.00
_cell.angle_beta   90.00
_cell.angle_gamma   90.00
#
_symmetry.space_group_name_H-M   'P 1'
#
loop_
_entity.id
_entity.type
_entity.pdbx_description
1 polymer ?
#
loop_
_entity_poly.entity_id
_entity_poly.type
_entity_poly.pdbx_seq_one_letter_code
_entity_poly.pdbx_strand_id
1 'polypeptide(L)' 'MFFEFYGPLRAQSGLKSYSVEVKEEVSLLDALRLLPDRVRELVLDEEGKIRPGILILVNDV' A
#
# COMPACT_ATOMS: atom_id res chain seq x y z
N MET A 1 10.84 4.29 2.01
CA MET A 1 10.13 3.02 1.77
C MET A 1 9.67 2.97 0.32
N PHE A 2 9.76 1.79 -0.31
CA PHE A 2 9.37 1.58 -1.70
C PHE A 2 8.25 0.54 -1.77
N PHE A 3 7.19 0.88 -2.51
CA PHE A 3 6.03 0.03 -2.74
C PHE A 3 5.98 -0.38 -4.20
N GLU A 4 5.76 -1.67 -4.44
CA GLU A 4 5.48 -2.22 -5.77
C GLU A 4 4.06 -2.78 -5.80
N PHE A 5 3.33 -2.47 -6.87
CA PHE A 5 1.96 -2.90 -7.04
C PHE A 5 1.86 -3.94 -8.16
N TYR A 6 1.10 -5.00 -7.89
CA TYR A 6 0.91 -6.13 -8.80
C TYR A 6 -0.57 -6.36 -9.09
N GLY A 7 -0.83 -7.07 -10.20
CA GLY A 7 -2.16 -7.54 -10.56
C GLY A 7 -3.23 -6.43 -10.60
N PRO A 8 -4.41 -6.65 -9.97
CA PRO A 8 -5.51 -5.68 -9.97
C PRO A 8 -5.14 -4.32 -9.38
N LEU A 9 -4.28 -4.26 -8.35
CA LEU A 9 -3.87 -2.99 -7.74
C LEU A 9 -3.15 -2.10 -8.75
N ARG A 10 -2.26 -2.68 -9.56
CA ARG A 10 -1.57 -1.96 -10.64
C ARG A 10 -2.53 -1.55 -11.76
N ALA A 11 -3.43 -2.45 -12.14
CA ALA A 11 -4.39 -2.19 -13.22
C ALA A 11 -5.38 -1.05 -12.88
N GLN A 12 -5.87 -1.02 -11.63
CA GLN A 12 -6.87 -0.05 -11.19
C GLN A 12 -6.24 1.29 -10.77
N SER A 13 -5.11 1.27 -10.06
CA SER A 13 -4.44 2.51 -9.65
C SER A 13 -3.68 3.20 -10.80
N GLY A 14 -3.32 2.46 -11.84
CA GLY A 14 -2.41 2.90 -12.90
C GLY A 14 -0.97 3.12 -12.42
N LEU A 15 -0.65 2.77 -11.17
CA LEU A 15 0.69 2.89 -10.61
C LEU A 15 1.40 1.54 -10.65
N LYS A 16 2.66 1.56 -11.11
CA LYS A 16 3.56 0.40 -10.99
C LYS A 16 4.22 0.36 -9.62
N SER A 17 4.65 1.52 -9.12
CA SER A 17 5.34 1.65 -7.85
C SER A 17 5.12 3.03 -7.25
N TYR A 18 5.45 3.17 -5.97
CA TYR A 18 5.41 4.43 -5.23
C TYR A 18 6.54 4.44 -4.21
N SER A 19 7.24 5.57 -4.10
CA SER A 19 8.30 5.77 -3.11
C SER A 19 7.89 6.88 -2.17
N VAL A 20 8.07 6.64 -0.88
CA VAL A 20 7.82 7.63 0.18
C VAL A 20 8.99 7.66 1.14
N GLU A 21 9.42 8.85 1.51
CA GLU A 21 10.42 9.02 2.56
C GLU A 21 9.75 8.79 3.92
N VAL A 22 10.39 7.96 4.75
CA VAL A 22 9.91 7.68 6.11
C VAL A 22 11.00 8.16 7.07
N LYS A 23 10.64 9.12 7.94
CA LYS A 23 11.60 9.84 8.79
C LYS A 23 11.86 9.14 10.12
N GLU A 24 10.97 8.25 10.53
CA GLU A 24 11.01 7.51 11.78
C GLU A 24 10.52 6.08 11.55
N GLU A 25 10.58 5.25 12.58
CA GLU A 25 10.02 3.90 12.51
C GLU A 25 8.49 3.99 12.41
N VAL A 26 7.91 3.28 11.45
CA VAL A 26 6.46 3.25 11.22
C VAL A 26 5.96 1.81 11.16
N SER A 27 4.74 1.59 11.65
CA SER A 27 4.07 0.31 11.46
C SER A 27 3.70 0.12 9.98
N LEU A 28 3.52 -1.13 9.55
CA LEU A 28 3.05 -1.42 8.19
C LEU A 28 1.72 -0.72 7.90
N LEU A 29 0.78 -0.74 8.86
CA LEU A 29 -0.53 -0.11 8.69
C LEU A 29 -0.41 1.40 8.48
N ASP A 30 0.47 2.06 9.22
CA ASP A 30 0.73 3.50 9.06
C ASP A 30 1.43 3.78 7.73
N ALA A 31 2.35 2.93 7.29
CA ALA A 31 2.98 3.04 5.99
C ALA A 31 1.95 2.95 4.83
N LEU A 32 0.96 2.07 4.94
CA LEU A 32 -0.13 1.96 3.95
C LEU A 32 -1.02 3.22 3.91
N ARG A 33 -1.15 3.95 5.02
CA ARG A 33 -1.89 5.22 5.06
C ARG A 33 -1.20 6.34 4.28
N LEU A 34 0.12 6.23 4.07
CA LEU A 34 0.91 7.15 3.26
C LEU A 34 0.80 6.91 1.74
N LEU A 35 0.10 5.85 1.32
CA LEU A 35 -0.13 5.58 -0.09
C LEU A 35 -1.01 6.67 -0.73
N PRO A 36 -0.84 6.94 -2.04
CA PRO A 36 -1.75 7.81 -2.77
C PRO A 36 -3.20 7.34 -2.67
N ASP A 37 -4.16 8.26 -2.59
CA ASP A 37 -5.59 7.97 -2.35
C ASP A 37 -6.12 6.83 -3.23
N ARG A 38 -5.85 6.90 -4.54
CA ARG A 38 -6.24 5.89 -5.54
C ARG A 38 -5.74 4.45 -5.29
N VAL A 39 -4.65 4.27 -4.53
CA VAL A 39 -4.16 2.95 -4.11
C VAL A 39 -4.68 2.65 -2.72
N ARG A 40 -4.62 3.64 -1.82
CA ARG A 40 -5.03 3.51 -0.43
C ARG A 40 -6.48 3.03 -0.31
N GLU A 41 -7.39 3.54 -1.13
CA GLU A 41 -8.81 3.14 -1.16
C GLU A 41 -9.03 1.70 -1.65
N LEU A 42 -8.09 1.16 -2.45
CA LEU A 42 -8.09 -0.22 -2.93
C LEU A 42 -7.49 -1.21 -1.92
N VAL A 43 -6.66 -0.71 -0.99
CA VAL A 43 -5.93 -1.53 -0.01
C VAL A 43 -6.58 -1.47 1.36
N LEU A 44 -7.06 -0.30 1.77
CA LEU A 44 -7.69 -0.05 3.05
C LEU A 44 -9.21 0.13 2.87
N ASP A 45 -9.97 -0.31 3.87
CA ASP A 45 -11.41 -0.03 3.98
C ASP A 45 -11.69 1.29 4.71
N GLU A 46 -12.96 1.60 4.91
CA GLU A 46 -13.42 2.83 5.58
C GLU A 46 -13.02 2.90 7.06
N GLU A 47 -12.76 1.74 7.69
CA GLU A 47 -12.26 1.66 9.06
C GLU A 47 -10.73 1.75 9.13
N GLY A 48 -10.06 1.85 7.97
CA GLY A 48 -8.62 1.88 7.84
C GLY A 48 -7.95 0.52 8.05
N LYS A 49 -8.69 -0.58 7.93
CA LYS A 49 -8.16 -1.96 7.95
C LYS A 49 -7.82 -2.42 6.55
N ILE A 50 -6.91 -3.38 6.45
CA ILE A 50 -6.53 -3.97 5.17
C ILE A 50 -7.71 -4.78 4.63
N ARG A 51 -8.12 -4.50 3.39
CA ARG A 51 -9.18 -5.23 2.69
C ARG A 51 -8.80 -6.71 2.54
N PRO A 52 -9.78 -7.63 2.66
CA PRO A 52 -9.53 -9.05 2.48
C PRO A 52 -9.05 -9.36 1.05
N GLY A 53 -8.23 -10.40 0.90
CA GLY A 53 -7.68 -10.82 -0.40
C GLY A 53 -6.46 -10.02 -0.86
N ILE A 54 -6.00 -9.03 -0.08
CA ILE A 54 -4.73 -8.34 -0.29
C ILE A 54 -3.60 -9.20 0.31
N LEU A 55 -2.61 -9.54 -0.51
CA LEU A 55 -1.33 -10.10 -0.05
C LEU A 55 -0.30 -8.96 0.01
N ILE A 56 0.36 -8.82 1.15
CA ILE A 56 1.44 -7.86 1.36
C ILE A 56 2.69 -8.64 1.71
N LEU A 57 3.78 -8.35 1.00
CA LEU A 57 5.11 -8.87 1.27
C LEU A 57 5.99 -7.71 1.72
N VAL A 58 6.74 -7.88 2.80
CA VAL A 58 7.68 -6.89 3.31
C VAL A 58 9.08 -7.45 3.16
N ASN A 59 9.83 -6.94 2.19
CA ASN A 59 11.16 -7.45 1.81
C ASN A 59 11.12 -8.96 1.48
N ASP A 60 10.16 -9.36 0.65
CA ASP A 60 9.95 -10.74 0.17
C ASP A 60 9.56 -11.77 1.24
N VAL A 61 9.11 -11.31 2.42
CA VAL A 61 8.54 -12.12 3.52
C VAL A 61 7.07 -11.76 3.73
#